data_AF-A0A5Q4G919-F1
#
_entry.id   AF-A0A5Q4G919-F1
#
_cell.length_a   1.000
_cell.length_b   1.000
_cell.length_c   1.000
_cell.angle_alpha   90.00
_cell.angle_beta   90.00
_cell.angle_gamma   90.00
#
_symmetry.space_group_name_H-M   'P 1'
#
loop_
_entity.id
_entity.type
_entity.pdbx_description
1 polymer ?
#
loop_
_entity_poly.entity_id
_entity_poly.type
_entity_poly.pdbx_seq_one_letter_code
_entity_poly.pdbx_strand_id
1 'polypeptide(L)'
;MRSPVAIVLIAALLTGVAYQAVTPFFAFGALLNAAASNHDVALERWVDYPALRSSVARSLASGASEGSNAAVAGLAGAFGGIVGGAIGDAVATPAGVRELLGLGPLSSWAVADVRTMHDQAIRHYRAWDRFEVTVTEHHLTGDALTYVFERRGLGWRLTGITIA
;
A
#
# COMPACT_ATOMS: atom_id res chain seq x y z
N MET A 1 14.32 6.88 -45.24
CA MET A 1 13.04 7.54 -44.93
C MET A 1 12.36 6.74 -43.83
N ARG A 2 12.30 7.25 -42.59
CA ARG A 2 11.58 6.54 -41.51
C ARG A 2 10.08 6.63 -41.81
N SER A 3 9.36 5.51 -41.86
CA SER A 3 7.93 5.56 -42.16
C SER A 3 7.20 6.31 -41.03
N PRO A 4 6.24 7.20 -41.36
CA PRO A 4 5.46 7.90 -40.33
C PRO A 4 4.75 6.92 -39.41
N VAL A 5 4.39 5.74 -39.92
CA VAL A 5 3.82 4.62 -39.14
C VAL A 5 4.80 4.13 -38.07
N ALA A 6 6.08 3.95 -38.40
CA ALA A 6 7.08 3.52 -37.42
C ALA A 6 7.28 4.58 -36.32
N ILE A 7 7.21 5.87 -36.66
CA ILE A 7 7.32 6.96 -35.69
C ILE A 7 6.12 6.95 -34.72
N VAL A 8 4.90 6.78 -35.24
CA VAL A 8 3.69 6.71 -34.41
C VAL A 8 3.71 5.49 -33.48
N LEU A 9 4.13 4.32 -33.98
CA LEU A 9 4.23 3.11 -33.16
C LEU A 9 5.27 3.25 -32.04
N ILE A 10 6.43 3.85 -32.34
CA ILE A 10 7.46 4.12 -31.33
C ILE A 10 6.95 5.12 -30.30
N ALA A 11 6.27 6.19 -30.73
CA ALA A 11 5.68 7.16 -29.81
C ALA A 11 4.63 6.50 -28.90
N ALA A 12 3.73 5.69 -29.45
CA ALA A 12 2.73 4.97 -28.67
C ALA A 12 3.36 4.00 -27.65
N LEU A 13 4.43 3.29 -28.04
CA LEU A 13 5.17 2.42 -27.13
C LEU A 13 5.84 3.22 -26.00
N LEU A 14 6.49 4.33 -26.32
CA LEU A 14 7.13 5.20 -25.33
C LEU A 14 6.10 5.81 -24.37
N THR A 15 4.95 6.26 -24.88
CA THR A 15 3.85 6.73 -24.04
C THR A 15 3.30 5.62 -23.16
N GLY A 16 3.14 4.41 -23.68
CA GLY A 16 2.71 3.25 -22.89
C GLY A 16 3.69 2.92 -21.76
N VAL A 17 4.99 2.90 -22.05
CA VAL A 17 6.04 2.64 -21.05
C VAL A 17 6.10 3.78 -20.01
N ALA A 18 6.04 5.04 -20.45
CA ALA A 18 6.03 6.20 -19.56
C ALA A 18 4.79 6.19 -18.64
N TYR A 19 3.61 5.91 -19.20
CA TYR A 19 2.38 5.76 -18.42
C TYR A 19 2.53 4.68 -17.34
N GLN A 20 3.15 3.55 -17.68
CA GLN A 20 3.40 2.43 -16.77
C GLN A 20 4.45 2.68 -15.68
N ALA A 21 5.36 3.65 -15.92
CA ALA A 21 6.39 4.06 -14.98
C ALA A 21 5.92 5.18 -14.03
N VAL A 22 4.95 6.00 -14.46
CA VAL A 22 4.42 7.10 -13.64
C VAL A 22 3.20 6.64 -12.81
N THR A 23 2.48 5.61 -13.25
CA THR A 23 1.27 5.11 -12.58
C THR A 23 1.40 4.78 -11.09
N PRO A 24 2.48 4.17 -10.57
CA PRO A 24 2.51 3.82 -9.14
C PRO A 24 2.61 5.05 -8.23
N PHE A 25 3.15 6.16 -8.72
CA PHE A 25 3.16 7.42 -7.97
C PHE A 25 1.74 7.94 -7.69
N PHE A 26 0.79 7.66 -8.58
CA PHE A 26 -0.62 7.99 -8.41
C PHE A 26 -1.41 6.91 -7.66
N ALA A 27 -0.95 5.66 -7.68
CA ALA A 27 -1.67 4.52 -7.10
C ALA A 27 -1.90 4.70 -5.59
N PHE A 28 -0.91 5.23 -4.86
CA PHE A 28 -1.05 5.48 -3.43
C PHE A 28 -2.12 6.55 -3.12
N GLY A 29 -2.10 7.68 -3.82
CA GLY A 29 -3.13 8.71 -3.67
C GLY A 29 -4.52 8.24 -4.07
N ALA A 30 -4.62 7.43 -5.13
CA ALA A 30 -5.88 6.83 -5.56
C ALA A 30 -6.43 5.82 -4.55
N LEU A 31 -5.55 5.01 -3.92
CA LEU A 31 -5.90 4.12 -2.83
C LEU A 31 -6.44 4.91 -1.63
N LEU A 32 -5.72 5.95 -1.20
CA LEU A 32 -6.13 6.79 -0.09
C LEU A 32 -7.48 7.46 -0.33
N ASN A 33 -7.70 7.98 -1.55
CA ASN A 33 -8.99 8.58 -1.92
C ASN A 33 -10.12 7.54 -1.98
N ALA A 34 -9.85 6.34 -2.51
CA ALA A 34 -10.81 5.24 -2.51
C ALA A 34 -11.20 4.85 -1.07
N ALA A 35 -10.21 4.73 -0.17
CA ALA A 35 -10.41 4.43 1.24
C ALA A 35 -11.20 5.53 1.98
N ALA A 36 -10.89 6.79 1.70
CA ALA A 36 -11.56 7.95 2.30
C ALA A 36 -13.02 8.10 1.82
N SER A 37 -13.30 7.77 0.56
CA SER A 37 -14.66 7.84 -0.01
C SER A 37 -15.60 6.74 0.49
N ASN A 38 -15.11 5.80 1.31
CA ASN A 38 -15.86 4.65 1.86
C ASN A 38 -16.61 3.83 0.78
N HIS A 39 -16.02 3.72 -0.42
CA HIS A 39 -16.56 2.89 -1.50
C HIS A 39 -15.76 1.60 -1.62
N ASP A 40 -16.28 0.50 -1.07
CA ASP A 40 -15.61 -0.79 -1.04
C ASP A 40 -15.21 -1.29 -2.44
N VAL A 41 -16.07 -1.07 -3.44
CA VAL A 41 -15.82 -1.42 -4.85
C VAL A 41 -14.62 -0.67 -5.43
N ALA A 42 -14.34 0.55 -4.95
CA ALA A 42 -13.18 1.31 -5.40
C ALA A 42 -11.88 0.71 -4.86
N LEU A 43 -11.88 0.18 -3.64
CA LEU A 43 -10.71 -0.45 -3.02
C LEU A 43 -10.31 -1.75 -3.73
N GLU A 44 -11.26 -2.55 -4.20
CA GLU A 44 -10.99 -3.79 -4.96
C GLU A 44 -10.11 -3.56 -6.20
N ARG A 45 -10.15 -2.37 -6.79
CA ARG A 45 -9.29 -2.03 -7.94
C ARG A 45 -7.83 -1.84 -7.55
N TRP A 46 -7.60 -1.32 -6.35
CA TRP A 46 -6.30 -0.87 -5.85
C TRP A 46 -5.67 -1.84 -4.84
N VAL A 47 -6.40 -2.84 -4.36
CA VAL A 47 -5.94 -3.79 -3.36
C VAL A 47 -6.03 -5.21 -3.89
N ASP A 48 -4.96 -5.98 -3.68
CA ASP A 48 -4.95 -7.43 -3.90
C ASP A 48 -5.07 -8.15 -2.55
N TYR A 49 -6.32 -8.41 -2.13
CA TYR A 49 -6.61 -8.96 -0.80
C TYR A 49 -5.91 -10.30 -0.50
N PRO A 50 -5.86 -11.29 -1.42
CA PRO A 50 -5.14 -12.53 -1.16
C PRO A 50 -3.64 -12.31 -0.94
N ALA A 51 -3.00 -11.45 -1.75
CA ALA A 51 -1.59 -11.13 -1.57
C ALA A 51 -1.37 -10.38 -0.25
N LEU A 52 -2.21 -9.37 0.03
CA LEU A 52 -2.16 -8.56 1.24
C LEU A 52 -2.24 -9.42 2.50
N ARG A 53 -3.21 -10.33 2.58
CA ARG A 53 -3.34 -11.30 3.68
C ARG A 53 -2.03 -12.03 3.95
N SER A 54 -1.44 -12.61 2.90
CA SER A 54 -0.22 -13.42 3.01
C SER A 54 1.00 -12.58 3.40
N SER A 55 1.04 -11.33 2.92
CA SER A 55 2.13 -10.40 3.20
C SER A 55 2.09 -9.91 4.65
N VAL A 56 0.92 -9.49 5.12
CA VAL A 56 0.70 -9.08 6.53
C VAL A 56 1.10 -10.19 7.49
N ALA A 57 0.64 -11.42 7.25
CA ALA A 57 0.98 -12.57 8.09
C ALA A 57 2.50 -12.80 8.16
N ARG A 58 3.21 -12.64 7.03
CA ARG A 58 4.66 -12.80 6.95
C ARG A 58 5.39 -11.67 7.68
N SER A 59 5.00 -10.42 7.46
CA SER A 59 5.63 -9.24 8.07
C SER A 59 5.46 -9.20 9.58
N LEU A 60 4.35 -9.72 10.10
CA LEU A 60 4.15 -9.85 11.54
C LEU A 60 4.94 -11.02 12.14
N ALA A 61 5.06 -12.14 11.41
CA ALA A 61 5.89 -13.24 11.84
C ALA A 61 7.38 -12.83 11.91
N SER A 62 7.87 -12.06 10.92
CA SER A 62 9.23 -11.52 10.94
C SER A 62 9.40 -10.49 12.06
N GLY A 63 8.49 -9.51 12.18
CA GLY A 63 8.54 -8.51 13.23
C GLY A 63 8.51 -9.12 14.64
N ALA A 64 7.68 -10.13 14.88
CA ALA A 64 7.65 -10.83 16.17
C ALA A 64 8.95 -11.57 16.49
N SER A 65 9.62 -12.11 15.48
CA SER A 65 10.90 -12.83 15.64
C SER A 65 12.09 -11.91 15.92
N GLU A 66 12.05 -10.67 15.43
CA GLU A 66 13.09 -9.65 15.64
C GLU A 66 12.94 -8.90 16.98
N GLY A 67 11.87 -9.19 17.74
CA GLY A 67 11.50 -8.53 18.99
C GLY A 67 10.26 -7.64 18.80
N SER A 68 9.47 -7.42 19.86
CA SER A 68 8.21 -6.67 19.78
C SER A 68 8.41 -5.23 19.25
N ASN A 69 8.28 -5.06 17.94
CA ASN A 69 8.33 -3.78 17.23
C ASN A 69 7.06 -2.97 17.51
N ALA A 70 7.19 -1.65 17.65
CA ALA A 70 6.08 -0.78 18.05
C ALA A 70 4.95 -0.77 17.01
N ALA A 71 5.28 -0.97 15.73
CA ALA A 71 4.29 -1.08 14.66
C ALA A 71 3.53 -2.41 14.67
N VAL A 72 4.15 -3.52 15.11
CA VAL A 72 3.41 -4.78 15.35
C VAL A 72 2.39 -4.59 16.47
N ALA A 73 2.80 -3.93 17.57
CA ALA A 73 1.91 -3.62 18.68
C ALA A 73 0.80 -2.63 18.28
N GLY A 74 1.14 -1.61 17.47
CA GLY A 74 0.17 -0.65 16.94
C GLY A 74 -0.87 -1.32 16.03
N LEU A 75 -0.44 -2.22 15.14
CA LEU A 75 -1.36 -3.01 14.31
C LEU A 75 -2.24 -3.93 15.16
N ALA A 76 -1.65 -4.65 16.12
CA ALA A 76 -2.44 -5.48 17.04
C ALA A 76 -3.48 -4.64 17.78
N GLY A 77 -3.10 -3.46 18.29
CA GLY A 77 -4.02 -2.52 18.94
C GLY A 77 -5.15 -2.04 18.03
N ALA A 78 -4.81 -1.64 16.79
CA ALA A 78 -5.78 -1.20 15.78
C ALA A 78 -6.81 -2.27 15.42
N PHE A 79 -6.43 -3.55 15.51
CA PHE A 79 -7.31 -4.69 15.26
C PHE A 79 -7.82 -5.36 16.55
N GLY A 80 -7.90 -4.62 17.66
CA GLY A 80 -8.54 -5.09 18.90
C GLY A 80 -7.77 -6.22 19.61
N GLY A 81 -6.45 -6.26 19.47
CA GLY A 81 -5.56 -7.25 20.07
C GLY A 81 -5.45 -8.57 19.29
N ILE A 82 -6.02 -8.66 18.08
CA ILE A 82 -5.89 -9.84 17.24
C ILE A 82 -4.42 -9.99 16.78
N VAL A 83 -3.85 -11.18 16.98
CA VAL A 83 -2.45 -11.50 16.64
C VAL A 83 -2.35 -12.77 15.78
N GLY A 84 -1.24 -12.88 15.05
CA GLY A 84 -0.96 -14.04 14.19
C GLY A 84 -1.78 -14.05 12.90
N GLY A 85 -2.16 -15.22 12.39
CA GLY A 85 -2.82 -15.36 11.07
C GLY A 85 -4.17 -14.62 10.95
N ALA A 86 -4.87 -14.40 12.07
CA ALA A 86 -6.20 -13.79 12.09
C ALA A 86 -6.20 -12.29 11.71
N ILE A 87 -5.09 -11.57 11.96
CA ILE A 87 -5.00 -10.15 11.55
C ILE A 87 -4.82 -10.02 10.03
N GLY A 88 -4.21 -11.01 9.38
CA GLY A 88 -4.11 -11.04 7.91
C GLY A 88 -5.50 -11.14 7.28
N ASP A 89 -6.39 -11.92 7.89
CA ASP A 89 -7.81 -12.00 7.50
C ASP A 89 -8.55 -10.69 7.76
N ALA A 90 -8.34 -10.08 8.92
CA ALA A 90 -8.98 -8.81 9.27
C ALA A 90 -8.57 -7.68 8.31
N VAL A 91 -7.28 -7.58 7.99
CA VAL A 91 -6.71 -6.60 7.05
C VAL A 91 -7.16 -6.86 5.62
N ALA A 92 -7.36 -8.12 5.23
CA ALA A 92 -7.76 -8.51 3.88
C ALA A 92 -9.26 -8.27 3.58
N THR A 93 -9.81 -7.19 4.13
CA THR A 93 -11.17 -6.70 3.91
C THR A 93 -11.14 -5.21 3.58
N PRO A 94 -12.16 -4.66 2.89
CA PRO A 94 -12.25 -3.22 2.65
C PRO A 94 -12.14 -2.38 3.92
N ALA A 95 -12.86 -2.79 4.98
CA ALA A 95 -12.79 -2.14 6.28
C ALA A 95 -11.39 -2.24 6.90
N GLY A 96 -10.77 -3.42 6.87
CA GLY A 96 -9.42 -3.62 7.39
C GLY A 96 -8.34 -2.81 6.68
N VAL A 97 -8.46 -2.63 5.36
CA VAL A 97 -7.56 -1.72 4.62
C VAL A 97 -7.74 -0.28 5.07
N ARG A 98 -8.97 0.16 5.37
CA ARG A 98 -9.22 1.51 5.90
C ARG A 98 -8.60 1.68 7.29
N GLU A 99 -8.72 0.68 8.15
CA GLU A 99 -8.02 0.67 9.45
C GLU A 99 -6.50 0.70 9.27
N LEU A 100 -5.96 -0.08 8.31
CA LEU A 100 -4.54 -0.10 7.94
C LEU A 100 -4.07 1.21 7.30
N LEU A 101 -4.95 2.10 6.88
CA LEU A 101 -4.59 3.42 6.37
C LEU A 101 -4.83 4.51 7.42
N GLY A 102 -5.21 4.15 8.65
CA GLY A 102 -5.53 5.09 9.73
C GLY A 102 -6.83 5.88 9.48
N LEU A 103 -7.72 5.36 8.62
CA LEU A 103 -8.99 5.97 8.21
C LEU A 103 -10.22 5.25 8.75
N GLY A 104 -10.00 4.24 9.59
CA GLY A 104 -11.06 3.48 10.26
C GLY A 104 -11.22 3.92 11.72
N PRO A 105 -12.36 3.61 12.35
CA PRO A 105 -12.64 3.99 13.74
C PRO A 105 -11.77 3.27 14.78
N LEU A 106 -11.13 2.16 14.43
CA LEU A 106 -10.35 1.34 15.36
C LEU A 106 -8.85 1.64 15.30
N SER A 107 -8.38 2.35 14.26
CA SER A 107 -6.97 2.66 14.07
C SER A 107 -6.43 3.45 15.26
N SER A 108 -5.46 2.86 15.96
CA SER A 108 -4.74 3.51 17.06
C SER A 108 -3.83 4.65 16.58
N TRP A 109 -3.60 4.72 15.27
CA TRP A 109 -2.87 5.77 14.57
C TRP A 109 -3.85 6.38 13.56
N ALA A 110 -4.67 7.31 14.03
CA ALA A 110 -5.58 8.00 13.13
C ALA A 110 -4.77 8.99 12.28
N VAL A 111 -4.90 8.89 10.96
CA VAL A 111 -4.30 9.88 10.06
C VAL A 111 -5.17 11.13 10.13
N ALA A 112 -4.62 12.22 10.67
CA ALA A 112 -5.33 13.48 10.83
C ALA A 112 -5.80 14.07 9.47
N ASP A 113 -5.02 13.84 8.42
CA ASP A 113 -5.32 14.29 7.06
C ASP A 113 -4.66 13.37 6.02
N VAL A 114 -5.48 12.78 5.15
CA VAL A 114 -5.05 11.95 4.01
C VAL A 114 -4.04 12.68 3.12
N ARG A 115 -4.23 14.00 2.92
CA ARG A 115 -3.31 14.79 2.12
C ARG A 115 -1.94 14.90 2.77
N THR A 116 -1.90 15.05 4.09
CA THR A 116 -0.64 15.09 4.85
C THR A 116 0.12 13.77 4.75
N MET A 117 -0.57 12.63 4.91
CA MET A 117 0.03 11.30 4.70
C MET A 117 0.56 11.15 3.28
N HIS A 118 -0.22 11.56 2.28
CA HIS A 118 0.21 11.53 0.89
C HIS A 118 1.47 12.38 0.65
N ASP A 119 1.58 13.56 1.25
CA ASP A 119 2.69 14.48 1.01
C ASP A 119 3.97 14.09 1.76
N GLN A 120 3.83 13.48 2.95
CA GLN A 120 4.95 13.00 3.76
C GLN A 120 5.44 11.60 3.36
N ALA A 121 4.68 10.88 2.52
CA ALA A 121 5.04 9.55 2.06
C ALA A 121 6.30 9.57 1.18
N ILE A 122 7.33 8.84 1.62
CA ILE A 122 8.54 8.58 0.85
C ILE A 122 8.23 7.47 -0.14
N ARG A 123 8.54 7.70 -1.41
CA ARG A 123 8.18 6.83 -2.54
C ARG A 123 9.42 6.40 -3.28
N HIS A 124 9.65 5.09 -3.37
CA HIS A 124 10.80 4.55 -4.09
C HIS A 124 10.45 3.28 -4.84
N TYR A 125 11.09 3.11 -5.99
CA TYR A 125 11.08 1.85 -6.72
C TYR A 125 12.09 0.89 -6.08
N ARG A 126 11.61 -0.30 -5.67
CA ARG A 126 12.48 -1.37 -5.20
C ARG A 126 12.88 -2.31 -6.34
N ALA A 127 11.96 -2.56 -7.27
CA ALA A 127 12.18 -3.33 -8.49
C ALA A 127 11.22 -2.84 -9.60
N TRP A 128 11.34 -3.37 -10.82
CA TRP A 128 10.51 -2.95 -11.96
C TRP A 128 9.00 -3.19 -11.75
N ASP A 129 8.67 -4.19 -10.94
CA ASP A 129 7.32 -4.65 -10.58
C ASP A 129 6.97 -4.36 -9.13
N ARG A 130 7.84 -3.69 -8.37
CA ARG A 130 7.67 -3.44 -6.94
C ARG A 130 7.97 -2.00 -6.58
N PHE A 131 6.94 -1.32 -6.12
CA PHE A 131 6.98 0.06 -5.66
C PHE A 131 6.63 0.11 -4.19
N GLU A 132 7.41 0.87 -3.43
CA GLU A 132 7.28 0.95 -1.98
C GLU A 132 6.98 2.40 -1.58
N VAL A 133 6.03 2.52 -0.67
CA VAL A 133 5.62 3.80 -0.10
C VAL A 133 5.77 3.71 1.40
N THR A 134 6.77 4.39 1.93
CA THR A 134 7.05 4.41 3.37
C THR A 134 6.42 5.65 3.97
N VAL A 135 5.59 5.44 4.98
CA VAL A 135 5.03 6.52 5.80
C VAL A 135 5.68 6.43 7.17
N THR A 136 6.48 7.45 7.49
CA THR A 136 7.04 7.62 8.83
C THR A 136 6.02 8.32 9.68
N GLU A 137 5.43 7.60 10.61
CA GLU A 137 4.39 8.17 11.46
C GLU A 137 4.97 8.56 12.81
N HIS A 138 4.74 9.80 13.23
CA HIS A 138 5.25 10.32 14.51
C HIS A 138 4.74 9.56 15.75
N HIS A 139 3.74 8.70 15.59
CA HIS A 139 3.09 7.93 16.66
C HIS A 139 3.60 6.48 16.75
N LEU A 140 4.15 5.96 15.64
CA LEU A 140 4.92 4.72 15.62
C LEU A 140 6.33 5.11 16.10
N THR A 141 6.69 4.69 17.31
CA THR A 141 7.93 5.11 17.96
C THR A 141 9.14 4.57 17.19
N GLY A 142 9.65 5.34 16.23
CA GLY A 142 10.85 5.00 15.45
C GLY A 142 10.65 4.05 14.27
N ASP A 143 9.51 3.35 14.21
CA ASP A 143 9.22 2.33 13.20
C ASP A 143 8.39 2.91 12.04
N ALA A 144 8.72 2.54 10.82
CA ALA A 144 8.05 3.02 9.61
C ALA A 144 7.20 1.92 8.98
N LEU A 145 5.97 2.27 8.57
CA LEU A 145 5.12 1.34 7.83
C LEU A 145 5.36 1.54 6.32
N THR A 146 5.79 0.48 5.65
CA THR A 146 5.99 0.50 4.20
C THR A 146 4.86 -0.24 3.51
N TYR A 147 4.08 0.47 2.69
CA TYR A 147 3.10 -0.10 1.78
C TYR A 147 3.77 -0.62 0.52
N VAL A 148 3.50 -1.86 0.16
CA VAL A 148 4.09 -2.53 -1.00
C VAL A 148 3.05 -2.61 -2.10
N PHE A 149 3.35 -2.00 -3.23
CA PHE A 149 2.56 -2.06 -4.45
C PHE A 149 3.28 -2.93 -5.48
N GLU A 150 2.55 -3.90 -6.03
CA GLU A 150 3.04 -4.71 -7.14
C GLU A 150 2.23 -4.50 -8.40
N ARG A 151 2.89 -4.74 -9.53
CA ARG A 151 2.25 -4.71 -10.84
C ARG A 151 1.33 -5.92 -11.01
N ARG A 152 0.04 -5.67 -11.26
CA ARG A 152 -0.97 -6.68 -11.60
C ARG A 152 -1.58 -6.33 -12.96
N GLY A 153 -1.13 -7.05 -14.00
CA GLY A 153 -1.46 -6.73 -15.38
C GLY A 153 -0.89 -5.36 -15.78
N LEU A 154 -1.78 -4.42 -16.13
CA LEU A 154 -1.43 -3.05 -16.51
C LEU A 154 -1.53 -2.04 -15.36
N GLY A 155 -1.95 -2.47 -14.17
CA GLY A 155 -2.16 -1.60 -13.00
C GLY A 155 -1.23 -1.94 -11.84
N TRP A 156 -1.26 -1.09 -10.83
CA TRP A 156 -0.57 -1.28 -9.56
C TRP A 156 -1.59 -1.53 -8.46
N ARG A 157 -1.35 -2.55 -7.64
CA ARG A 157 -2.20 -2.88 -6.50
C ARG A 157 -1.36 -2.99 -5.25
N LEU A 158 -1.94 -2.59 -4.12
CA LEU A 158 -1.42 -2.84 -2.79
C LEU A 158 -1.46 -4.35 -2.56
N THR A 159 -0.30 -4.97 -2.40
CA THR A 159 -0.14 -6.41 -2.18
C THR A 159 0.41 -6.72 -0.81
N GLY A 160 0.83 -5.72 -0.05
CA GLY A 160 1.46 -5.98 1.23
C GLY A 160 1.81 -4.75 2.03
N ILE A 161 2.24 -5.04 3.24
CA ILE A 161 2.94 -4.11 4.11
C ILE A 161 4.23 -4.76 4.59
N THR A 162 5.25 -3.95 4.83
CA THR A 162 6.45 -4.34 5.54
C THR A 162 6.57 -3.47 6.77
N ILE A 163 6.92 -4.10 7.88
CA ILE A 163 7.23 -3.42 9.13
C ILE A 163 8.75 -3.46 9.23
N ALA A 164 9.37 -2.28 9.29
CA ALA A 164 10.81 -2.13 9.48
C ALA A 164 11.13 -1.87 10.95
#